data_AF-A0A3C2DH51-F1
#
_entry.id   AF-A0A3C2DH51-F1
#
_cell.length_a   1.000
_cell.length_b   1.000
_cell.length_c   1.000
_cell.angle_alpha   90.00
_cell.angle_beta   90.00
_cell.angle_gamma   90.00
#
_symmetry.space_group_name_H-M   'P 1'
#
loop_
_entity.id
_entity.type
_entity.pdbx_description
1 polymer ?
#
loop_
_entity_poly.entity_id
_entity_poly.type
_entity_poly.pdbx_seq_one_letter_code
_entity_poly.pdbx_strand_id
1 'polypeptide(L)'
;MVTRRECDEDADVFMGVFAGYAYLNLSITRVIAIRTPGMSMMDADAPFLGSEDRAPPHSRSWRDTNLLATFRGVRHAWGILSTNFLPGLDDAVEEIATWRAGLKPVEASSDEELIDAVTEMLPMVGRIFALHLAITGGTGIGLDVLRRTTRNRRGPAIDLMALLGGLGEVASAAPAAALWELGRLARADVAVVGLFEEGLTGLDDRLRADVRTTKFVEAFDAFLDQHGARGPNEWEMGCDVWGTDPDLALALVDRMRLASEDHDPSDRGARRTIEREEAVVVARRSVRPGFRWLFDRGLRCAVSRIRGRERCKTLLVEAIHEGRLRLQELGQRLAGRHFGVADDDLFYVTLDEIESYLAGPSGYAQAVAERRAIRDRLTELEPPFCFEGRIPPVDEWAPASGRTRPAPQEVGSLLTGTPGSSGVARGRARVVLDP
;
A
#
# COMPACT_ATOMS: atom_id res chain seq x y z
N MET A 1 -24.53 1.15 -4.47
CA MET A 1 -24.96 0.15 -3.47
C MET A 1 -25.26 0.83 -2.13
N VAL A 2 -24.53 1.88 -1.77
CA VAL A 2 -24.85 2.79 -0.65
C VAL A 2 -25.63 4.01 -1.18
N THR A 3 -26.49 4.61 -0.37
CA THR A 3 -27.28 5.80 -0.71
C THR A 3 -26.67 7.06 -0.09
N ARG A 4 -26.96 8.24 -0.65
CA ARG A 4 -26.45 9.51 -0.11
C ARG A 4 -26.79 9.70 1.37
N ARG A 5 -28.00 9.31 1.78
CA ARG A 5 -28.45 9.38 3.18
C ARG A 5 -27.65 8.47 4.12
N GLU A 6 -27.10 7.38 3.62
CA GLU A 6 -26.23 6.47 4.39
C GLU A 6 -24.78 6.95 4.43
N CYS A 7 -24.45 7.97 3.64
CA CYS A 7 -23.16 8.65 3.65
C CYS A 7 -23.27 10.07 4.24
N ASP A 8 -24.43 10.41 4.82
CA ASP A 8 -24.75 11.75 5.33
C ASP A 8 -24.35 11.84 6.80
N GLU A 9 -23.04 11.85 7.03
CA GLU A 9 -22.41 11.99 8.34
C GLU A 9 -21.34 13.09 8.27
N ASP A 10 -21.06 13.73 9.40
CA ASP A 10 -20.03 14.78 9.51
C ASP A 10 -18.59 14.21 9.38
N ALA A 11 -18.46 12.91 9.16
CA ALA A 11 -17.19 12.18 9.02
C ALA A 11 -17.22 11.23 7.80
N ASP A 12 -16.04 10.76 7.38
CA ASP A 12 -15.95 9.74 6.34
C ASP A 12 -16.59 8.42 6.81
N VAL A 13 -17.51 7.90 6.00
CA VAL A 13 -18.26 6.69 6.35
C VAL A 13 -17.56 5.39 6.00
N PHE A 14 -16.51 5.42 5.18
CA PHE A 14 -15.75 4.24 4.74
C PHE A 14 -14.55 3.95 5.64
N MET A 15 -13.97 4.97 6.26
CA MET A 15 -12.80 4.84 7.12
C MET A 15 -12.71 5.95 8.16
N GLY A 16 -11.94 5.73 9.21
CA GLY A 16 -11.66 6.74 10.22
C GLY A 16 -10.36 6.47 10.95
N VAL A 17 -9.78 7.51 11.56
CA VAL A 17 -8.60 7.38 12.41
C VAL A 17 -9.05 7.33 13.87
N PHE A 18 -8.71 6.24 14.56
CA PHE A 18 -9.03 6.03 15.97
C PHE A 18 -7.74 5.73 16.71
N ALA A 19 -7.43 6.55 17.73
CA ALA A 19 -6.22 6.42 18.54
C ALA A 19 -4.93 6.27 17.70
N GLY A 20 -4.80 7.03 16.61
CA GLY A 20 -3.62 7.02 15.73
C GLY A 20 -3.62 5.95 14.63
N TYR A 21 -4.62 5.06 14.57
CA TYR A 21 -4.68 3.99 13.56
C TYR A 21 -5.86 4.21 12.60
N ALA A 22 -5.63 3.94 11.31
CA ALA A 22 -6.68 3.96 10.30
C ALA A 22 -7.49 2.66 10.33
N TYR A 23 -8.81 2.79 10.50
CA TYR A 23 -9.77 1.69 10.48
C TYR A 23 -10.72 1.80 9.30
N LEU A 24 -11.06 0.65 8.71
CA LEU A 24 -12.10 0.54 7.68
C LEU A 24 -13.46 0.26 8.31
N ASN A 25 -14.51 0.91 7.83
CA ASN A 25 -15.87 0.68 8.26
C ASN A 25 -16.48 -0.55 7.58
N LEU A 26 -16.40 -1.70 8.26
CA LEU A 26 -16.97 -2.96 7.76
C LEU A 26 -18.50 -2.95 7.63
N SER A 27 -19.21 -2.05 8.33
CA SER A 27 -20.67 -1.95 8.19
C SER A 27 -21.06 -1.58 6.76
N ILE A 28 -20.30 -0.67 6.13
CA ILE A 28 -20.54 -0.26 4.75
C ILE A 28 -20.24 -1.40 3.77
N THR A 29 -19.13 -2.12 3.95
CA THR A 29 -18.77 -3.25 3.07
C THR A 29 -19.80 -4.38 3.19
N ARG A 30 -20.31 -4.66 4.39
CA ARG A 30 -21.38 -5.64 4.64
C ARG A 30 -22.73 -5.22 4.05
N VAL A 31 -23.13 -3.95 4.13
CA VAL A 31 -24.33 -3.44 3.45
C VAL A 31 -24.21 -3.59 1.93
N ILE A 32 -23.02 -3.32 1.37
CA ILE A 32 -22.75 -3.55 -0.05
C ILE A 32 -22.89 -5.05 -0.38
N ALA A 33 -22.38 -5.94 0.47
CA ALA A 33 -22.50 -7.38 0.31
C ALA A 33 -23.96 -7.85 0.32
N ILE A 34 -24.76 -7.41 1.31
CA ILE A 34 -26.20 -7.72 1.41
C ILE A 34 -26.96 -7.30 0.15
N ARG A 35 -26.57 -6.16 -0.44
CA ARG A 35 -27.18 -5.62 -1.67
C ARG A 35 -26.56 -6.17 -2.96
N THR A 36 -25.56 -7.04 -2.87
CA THR A 36 -24.92 -7.67 -4.03
C THR A 36 -25.43 -9.10 -4.19
N PRO A 37 -26.26 -9.40 -5.21
CA PRO A 37 -26.90 -10.70 -5.35
C PRO A 37 -25.88 -11.84 -5.34
N GLY A 38 -25.99 -12.79 -4.41
CA GLY A 38 -25.14 -13.98 -4.34
C GLY A 38 -23.77 -13.80 -3.65
N MET A 39 -23.51 -12.62 -3.07
CA MET A 39 -22.35 -12.37 -2.20
C MET A 39 -22.74 -12.65 -0.73
N SER A 40 -21.91 -13.39 0.01
CA SER A 40 -22.09 -13.54 1.46
C SER A 40 -21.30 -12.46 2.22
N MET A 41 -21.66 -12.19 3.48
CA MET A 41 -20.87 -11.28 4.33
C MET A 41 -19.46 -11.83 4.57
N MET A 42 -19.32 -13.14 4.72
CA MET A 42 -18.02 -13.80 4.84
C MET A 42 -17.14 -13.56 3.59
N ASP A 43 -17.73 -13.59 2.39
CA ASP A 43 -16.99 -13.26 1.15
C ASP A 43 -16.53 -11.79 1.10
N ALA A 44 -17.30 -10.88 1.72
CA ALA A 44 -16.99 -9.45 1.77
C ALA A 44 -15.99 -9.08 2.87
N ASP A 45 -15.99 -9.81 3.98
CA ASP A 45 -15.08 -9.63 5.11
C ASP A 45 -13.70 -10.27 4.86
N ALA A 46 -13.66 -11.39 4.13
CA ALA A 46 -12.43 -12.17 3.90
C ALA A 46 -11.22 -11.37 3.37
N PRO A 47 -11.39 -10.38 2.45
CA PRO A 47 -10.27 -9.54 2.01
C PRO A 47 -9.65 -8.66 3.11
N PHE A 48 -10.40 -8.34 4.17
CA PHE A 48 -9.98 -7.44 5.24
C PHE A 48 -9.58 -8.18 6.51
N LEU A 49 -10.29 -9.26 6.84
CA LEU A 49 -10.12 -10.00 8.09
C LEU A 49 -9.39 -11.34 7.90
N GLY A 50 -9.15 -11.74 6.66
CA GLY A 50 -8.66 -13.08 6.34
C GLY A 50 -9.69 -14.16 6.70
N SER A 51 -9.20 -15.31 7.17
CA SER A 51 -10.01 -16.48 7.54
C SER A 51 -10.41 -16.52 9.02
N GLU A 52 -10.12 -15.47 9.78
CA GLU A 52 -10.37 -15.44 11.21
C GLU A 52 -11.70 -14.74 11.49
N ASP A 53 -12.58 -15.39 12.28
CA ASP A 53 -13.89 -14.85 12.68
C ASP A 53 -13.71 -13.83 13.83
N ARG A 54 -12.90 -12.79 13.58
CA ARG A 54 -12.53 -11.78 14.57
C ARG A 54 -13.50 -10.61 14.63
N ALA A 55 -14.18 -10.29 13.52
CA ALA A 55 -15.10 -9.15 13.52
C ALA A 55 -16.40 -9.47 14.24
N PRO A 56 -16.98 -8.48 14.94
CA PRO A 56 -18.31 -8.59 15.52
C PRO A 56 -19.35 -9.05 14.48
N PRO A 57 -20.34 -9.87 14.87
CA PRO A 57 -21.39 -10.32 13.96
C PRO A 57 -22.21 -9.14 13.44
N HIS A 58 -22.66 -9.22 12.19
CA HIS A 58 -23.50 -8.16 11.61
C HIS A 58 -24.83 -8.02 12.34
N SER A 59 -25.10 -6.83 12.88
CA SER A 59 -26.39 -6.48 13.46
C SER A 59 -27.37 -6.12 12.35
N ARG A 60 -28.33 -7.02 12.08
CA ARG A 60 -29.29 -6.87 10.99
C ARG A 60 -30.20 -5.65 11.21
N SER A 61 -30.33 -4.84 10.17
CA SER A 61 -31.27 -3.72 10.11
C SER A 61 -32.22 -3.87 8.92
N TRP A 62 -33.47 -3.43 9.08
CA TRP A 62 -34.42 -3.33 7.96
C TRP A 62 -33.91 -2.39 6.86
N ARG A 63 -33.02 -1.46 7.20
CA ARG A 63 -32.39 -0.51 6.26
C ARG A 63 -31.36 -1.18 5.36
N ASP A 64 -30.82 -2.34 5.75
CA ASP A 64 -29.80 -3.05 4.96
C ASP A 64 -30.34 -3.43 3.58
N THR A 65 -31.63 -3.77 3.49
CA THR A 65 -32.28 -4.07 2.22
C THR A 65 -32.76 -2.80 1.52
N ASN A 66 -32.31 -2.60 0.28
CA ASN A 66 -32.78 -1.50 -0.56
C ASN A 66 -32.74 -1.90 -2.04
N LEU A 67 -33.91 -2.17 -2.64
CA LEU A 67 -34.02 -2.66 -4.02
C LEU A 67 -33.51 -1.64 -5.04
N LEU A 68 -33.77 -0.35 -4.81
CA LEU A 68 -33.34 0.71 -5.72
C LEU A 68 -31.81 0.88 -5.67
N ALA A 69 -31.22 0.82 -4.47
CA ALA A 69 -29.76 0.84 -4.31
C ALA A 69 -29.09 -0.40 -4.90
N THR A 70 -29.72 -1.56 -4.75
CA THR A 70 -29.32 -2.83 -5.39
C THR A 70 -29.30 -2.68 -6.91
N PHE A 71 -30.41 -2.23 -7.51
CA PHE A 71 -30.52 -2.03 -8.95
C PHE A 71 -29.46 -1.04 -9.48
N ARG A 72 -29.27 0.10 -8.80
CA ARG A 72 -28.25 1.08 -9.15
C ARG A 72 -26.84 0.51 -9.08
N GLY A 73 -26.54 -0.29 -8.05
CA GLY A 73 -25.24 -0.93 -7.92
C GLY A 73 -24.98 -2.01 -8.96
N VAL A 74 -25.98 -2.83 -9.30
CA VAL A 74 -25.89 -3.80 -10.40
C VAL A 74 -25.64 -3.08 -11.73
N ARG A 75 -26.37 -1.98 -12.00
CA ARG A 75 -26.15 -1.16 -13.19
C ARG A 75 -24.74 -0.57 -13.23
N HIS A 76 -24.23 -0.10 -12.10
CA HIS A 76 -22.86 0.42 -11.99
C HIS A 76 -21.82 -0.67 -12.22
N ALA A 77 -21.97 -1.84 -11.60
CA ALA A 77 -21.08 -2.99 -11.81
C ALA A 77 -21.08 -3.46 -13.27
N TRP A 78 -22.26 -3.47 -13.91
CA TRP A 78 -22.36 -3.74 -15.34
C TRP A 78 -21.58 -2.71 -16.17
N GLY A 79 -21.71 -1.42 -15.83
CA GLY A 79 -20.95 -0.32 -16.40
C GLY A 79 -19.45 -0.55 -16.31
N ILE A 80 -18.94 -0.82 -15.10
CA ILE A 80 -17.53 -1.16 -14.83
C ILE A 80 -17.04 -2.32 -15.69
N LEU A 81 -17.83 -3.39 -15.80
CA LEU A 81 -17.49 -4.54 -16.63
C LEU A 81 -17.47 -4.21 -18.13
N SER A 82 -18.23 -3.18 -18.59
CA SER A 82 -18.25 -2.76 -20.01
C SER A 82 -17.13 -1.84 -20.40
N THR A 83 -16.55 -1.14 -19.45
CA THR A 83 -15.53 -0.16 -19.73
C THR A 83 -14.18 -0.87 -19.90
N ASN A 84 -13.58 -0.70 -21.08
CA ASN A 84 -12.27 -1.26 -21.41
C ASN A 84 -11.10 -0.31 -21.09
N PHE A 85 -11.40 0.88 -20.54
CA PHE A 85 -10.44 1.87 -20.07
C PHE A 85 -10.72 2.22 -18.60
N LEU A 86 -9.87 3.05 -18.01
CA LEU A 86 -9.98 3.52 -16.63
C LEU A 86 -10.27 5.02 -16.64
N PRO A 87 -11.56 5.42 -16.57
CA PRO A 87 -11.93 6.83 -16.61
C PRO A 87 -11.19 7.63 -15.53
N GLY A 88 -10.61 8.77 -15.92
CA GLY A 88 -9.91 9.68 -15.02
C GLY A 88 -8.48 9.28 -14.64
N LEU A 89 -8.00 8.07 -14.99
CA LEU A 89 -6.62 7.68 -14.65
C LEU A 89 -5.59 8.46 -15.45
N ASP A 90 -5.78 8.62 -16.75
CA ASP A 90 -4.84 9.37 -17.59
C ASP A 90 -4.86 10.87 -17.23
N ASP A 91 -6.04 11.43 -16.95
CA ASP A 91 -6.18 12.80 -16.45
C ASP A 91 -5.42 13.00 -15.11
N ALA A 92 -5.55 12.05 -14.18
CA ALA A 92 -4.83 12.09 -12.91
C ALA A 92 -3.30 11.97 -13.08
N VAL A 93 -2.84 11.20 -14.07
CA VAL A 93 -1.42 11.12 -14.42
C VAL A 93 -0.92 12.49 -14.91
N GLU A 94 -1.66 13.11 -15.82
CA GLU A 94 -1.30 14.40 -16.39
C GLU A 94 -1.35 15.53 -15.35
N GLU A 95 -2.36 15.52 -14.47
CA GLU A 95 -2.50 16.49 -13.37
C GLU A 95 -1.31 16.43 -12.42
N ILE A 96 -0.96 15.24 -11.91
CA ILE A 96 0.20 15.07 -11.00
C ILE A 96 1.50 15.43 -11.73
N ALA A 97 1.70 14.97 -12.97
CA ALA A 97 2.92 15.27 -13.71
C ALA A 97 3.10 16.77 -13.95
N THR A 98 2.02 17.48 -14.29
CA THR A 98 2.02 18.93 -14.50
C THR A 98 2.30 19.66 -13.20
N TRP A 99 1.64 19.27 -12.11
CA TRP A 99 1.88 19.84 -10.78
C TRP A 99 3.35 19.66 -10.38
N ARG A 100 3.90 18.43 -10.47
CA ARG A 100 5.32 18.14 -10.15
C ARG A 100 6.29 18.98 -10.97
N ALA A 101 6.05 19.10 -12.28
CA ALA A 101 6.90 19.90 -13.17
C ALA A 101 6.85 21.40 -12.88
N GLY A 102 5.76 21.89 -12.26
CA GLY A 102 5.60 23.27 -11.83
C GLY A 102 6.24 23.59 -10.47
N LEU A 103 6.67 22.58 -9.73
CA LEU A 103 7.26 22.78 -8.42
C LEU A 103 8.65 23.41 -8.50
N LYS A 104 8.90 24.38 -7.64
CA LYS A 104 10.24 24.94 -7.42
C LYS A 104 11.12 23.92 -6.67
N PRO A 105 12.42 23.83 -6.99
CA PRO A 105 13.37 23.01 -6.23
C PRO A 105 13.32 23.36 -4.74
N VAL A 106 13.50 22.34 -3.89
CA VAL A 106 13.34 22.45 -2.43
C VAL A 106 14.28 23.50 -1.85
N GLU A 107 15.55 23.47 -2.26
CA GLU A 107 16.62 24.34 -1.79
C GLU A 107 16.42 25.80 -2.24
N ALA A 108 15.69 26.01 -3.34
CA ALA A 108 15.40 27.33 -3.89
C ALA A 108 14.10 27.93 -3.33
N SER A 109 13.28 27.13 -2.64
CA SER A 109 11.95 27.53 -2.15
C SER A 109 12.04 28.25 -0.80
N SER A 110 11.21 29.27 -0.57
CA SER A 110 10.97 29.85 0.75
C SER A 110 10.13 28.92 1.63
N ASP A 111 10.06 29.18 2.93
CA ASP A 111 9.25 28.36 3.84
C ASP A 111 7.76 28.39 3.50
N GLU A 112 7.27 29.55 3.05
CA GLU A 112 5.90 29.75 2.56
C GLU A 112 5.66 28.93 1.27
N GLU A 113 6.58 29.01 0.30
CA GLU A 113 6.50 28.21 -0.93
C GLU A 113 6.52 26.69 -0.64
N LEU A 114 7.28 26.25 0.37
CA LEU A 114 7.33 24.83 0.79
C LEU A 114 5.99 24.37 1.37
N ILE A 115 5.39 25.13 2.29
CA ILE A 115 4.12 24.73 2.93
C ILE A 115 2.91 24.89 2.00
N ASP A 116 2.91 25.92 1.15
CA ASP A 116 1.85 26.13 0.15
C ASP A 116 1.82 24.96 -0.83
N ALA A 117 2.97 24.53 -1.35
CA ALA A 117 3.05 23.38 -2.24
C ALA A 117 2.46 22.10 -1.61
N VAL A 118 2.65 21.90 -0.29
CA VAL A 118 2.11 20.75 0.44
C VAL A 118 0.60 20.89 0.67
N THR A 119 0.13 22.05 1.12
CA THR A 119 -1.29 22.25 1.45
C THR A 119 -2.16 22.30 0.19
N GLU A 120 -1.70 22.93 -0.88
CA GLU A 120 -2.41 23.02 -2.16
C GLU A 120 -2.53 21.67 -2.88
N MET A 121 -1.60 20.73 -2.64
CA MET A 121 -1.70 19.39 -3.24
C MET A 121 -2.73 18.48 -2.55
N LEU A 122 -3.10 18.74 -1.28
CA LEU A 122 -3.97 17.84 -0.51
C LEU A 122 -5.34 17.59 -1.18
N PRO A 123 -6.06 18.61 -1.71
CA PRO A 123 -7.30 18.37 -2.44
C PRO A 123 -7.10 17.51 -3.69
N MET A 124 -6.00 17.69 -4.42
CA MET A 124 -5.67 16.88 -5.60
C MET A 124 -5.41 15.42 -5.21
N VAL A 125 -4.53 15.20 -4.22
CA VAL A 125 -4.23 13.86 -3.69
C VAL A 125 -5.51 13.18 -3.19
N GLY A 126 -6.37 13.90 -2.47
CA GLY A 126 -7.65 13.36 -1.98
C GLY A 126 -8.59 12.90 -3.11
N ARG A 127 -8.74 13.70 -4.17
CA ARG A 127 -9.54 13.31 -5.36
C ARG A 127 -8.96 12.09 -6.07
N ILE A 128 -7.65 12.06 -6.28
CA ILE A 128 -6.97 10.97 -6.98
C ILE A 128 -6.94 9.70 -6.13
N PHE A 129 -6.87 9.82 -4.80
CA PHE A 129 -7.03 8.69 -3.88
C PHE A 129 -8.44 8.09 -3.97
N ALA A 130 -9.49 8.91 -4.07
CA ALA A 130 -10.85 8.41 -4.33
C ALA A 130 -10.95 7.65 -5.67
N LEU A 131 -10.26 8.11 -6.72
CA LEU A 131 -10.12 7.37 -7.97
C LEU A 131 -9.37 6.05 -7.78
N HIS A 132 -8.26 6.03 -7.03
CA HIS A 132 -7.52 4.82 -6.67
C HIS A 132 -8.43 3.77 -6.02
N LEU A 133 -9.26 4.20 -5.06
CA LEU A 133 -10.23 3.34 -4.38
C LEU A 133 -11.31 2.84 -5.34
N ALA A 134 -11.82 3.68 -6.24
CA ALA A 134 -12.81 3.27 -7.24
C ALA A 134 -12.25 2.23 -8.23
N ILE A 135 -11.01 2.41 -8.71
CA ILE A 135 -10.32 1.42 -9.55
C ILE A 135 -10.12 0.11 -8.78
N THR A 136 -9.65 0.19 -7.54
CA THR A 136 -9.44 -0.96 -6.66
C THR A 136 -10.74 -1.74 -6.41
N GLY A 137 -11.83 -1.06 -6.07
CA GLY A 137 -13.14 -1.69 -5.89
C GLY A 137 -13.66 -2.36 -7.15
N GLY A 138 -13.37 -1.79 -8.33
CA GLY A 138 -13.70 -2.40 -9.62
C GLY A 138 -12.97 -3.73 -9.89
N THR A 139 -11.76 -3.92 -9.35
CA THR A 139 -11.05 -5.21 -9.41
C THR A 139 -11.89 -6.32 -8.77
N GLY A 140 -12.51 -6.04 -7.61
CA GLY A 140 -13.38 -6.98 -6.92
C GLY A 140 -14.57 -7.44 -7.76
N ILE A 141 -15.14 -6.55 -8.58
CA ILE A 141 -16.23 -6.88 -9.50
C ILE A 141 -15.77 -7.86 -10.60
N GLY A 142 -14.57 -7.63 -11.17
CA GLY A 142 -13.98 -8.56 -12.14
C GLY A 142 -13.72 -9.94 -11.52
N LEU A 143 -13.17 -9.98 -10.32
CA LEU A 143 -12.90 -11.22 -9.58
C LEU A 143 -14.18 -11.99 -9.21
N ASP A 144 -15.24 -11.30 -8.81
CA ASP A 144 -16.54 -11.91 -8.52
C ASP A 144 -17.14 -12.56 -9.78
N VAL A 145 -17.04 -11.91 -10.94
CA VAL A 145 -17.46 -12.49 -12.22
C VAL A 145 -16.66 -13.76 -12.55
N LEU A 146 -15.33 -13.73 -12.36
CA LEU A 146 -14.48 -14.91 -12.55
C LEU A 146 -14.87 -16.05 -11.61
N ARG A 147 -15.11 -15.74 -10.33
CA ARG A 147 -15.56 -16.72 -9.32
C ARG A 147 -16.88 -17.36 -9.72
N ARG A 148 -17.88 -16.57 -10.12
CA ARG A 148 -19.21 -17.07 -10.49
C ARG A 148 -19.20 -17.93 -11.75
N THR A 149 -18.47 -17.49 -12.77
CA THR A 149 -18.40 -18.22 -14.05
C THR A 149 -17.65 -19.55 -13.92
N THR A 150 -16.77 -19.67 -12.92
CA THR A 150 -15.99 -20.90 -12.63
C THR A 150 -16.56 -21.78 -11.51
N ARG A 151 -17.59 -21.33 -10.77
CA ARG A 151 -18.17 -22.05 -9.60
C ARG A 151 -18.89 -23.36 -9.95
N ASN A 152 -19.64 -23.39 -11.05
CA ASN A 152 -20.58 -24.48 -11.36
C ASN A 152 -20.02 -25.49 -12.36
N ARG A 153 -18.90 -26.12 -12.01
CA ARG A 153 -18.18 -27.04 -12.90
C ARG A 153 -17.92 -28.41 -12.27
N ARG A 154 -17.67 -29.39 -13.15
CA ARG A 154 -17.14 -30.71 -12.78
C ARG A 154 -15.61 -30.61 -12.78
N GLY A 155 -14.96 -30.59 -11.61
CA GLY A 155 -13.50 -30.57 -11.47
C GLY A 155 -13.00 -29.79 -10.23
N PRO A 156 -11.68 -29.84 -9.94
CA PRO A 156 -11.06 -29.23 -8.75
C PRO A 156 -10.97 -27.72 -8.85
N ALA A 157 -11.33 -26.94 -7.80
CA ALA A 157 -11.49 -25.46 -7.75
C ALA A 157 -10.42 -24.63 -8.51
N ILE A 158 -10.83 -23.49 -9.12
CA ILE A 158 -9.93 -22.69 -9.98
C ILE A 158 -9.31 -21.72 -9.02
N ASP A 159 -7.99 -21.73 -8.95
CA ASP A 159 -7.27 -20.68 -8.28
C ASP A 159 -7.38 -19.40 -9.12
N LEU A 160 -8.14 -18.42 -8.63
CA LEU A 160 -8.31 -17.14 -9.30
C LEU A 160 -7.01 -16.32 -9.28
N MET A 161 -6.13 -16.52 -8.28
CA MET A 161 -4.86 -15.81 -8.21
C MET A 161 -3.89 -16.29 -9.28
N ALA A 162 -3.96 -17.57 -9.67
CA ALA A 162 -3.20 -18.09 -10.80
C ALA A 162 -3.56 -17.39 -12.13
N LEU A 163 -4.77 -16.83 -12.26
CA LEU A 163 -5.19 -16.07 -13.46
C LEU A 163 -4.59 -14.66 -13.52
N LEU A 164 -3.93 -14.22 -12.44
CA LEU A 164 -3.46 -12.85 -12.24
C LEU A 164 -1.95 -12.80 -11.93
N GLY A 165 -1.25 -13.93 -12.02
CA GLY A 165 0.20 -14.00 -11.85
C GLY A 165 0.95 -13.45 -13.06
N GLY A 166 2.08 -12.77 -12.85
CA GLY A 166 2.93 -12.31 -13.96
C GLY A 166 2.17 -11.45 -14.98
N LEU A 167 1.43 -10.45 -14.52
CA LEU A 167 0.69 -9.58 -15.44
C LEU A 167 1.61 -8.74 -16.32
N GLY A 168 2.85 -8.47 -15.89
CA GLY A 168 3.70 -7.45 -16.53
C GLY A 168 3.09 -6.04 -16.39
N GLU A 169 3.90 -5.01 -16.65
CA GLU A 169 3.47 -3.60 -16.59
C GLU A 169 2.83 -3.22 -15.24
N VAL A 170 3.26 -3.87 -14.16
CA VAL A 170 2.84 -3.54 -12.80
C VAL A 170 3.91 -2.66 -12.19
N ALA A 171 3.59 -1.38 -11.98
CA ALA A 171 4.57 -0.37 -11.54
C ALA A 171 5.31 -0.76 -10.26
N SER A 172 4.64 -1.44 -9.32
CA SER A 172 5.26 -1.91 -8.06
C SER A 172 6.25 -3.06 -8.22
N ALA A 173 6.32 -3.72 -9.38
CA ALA A 173 7.31 -4.77 -9.64
C ALA A 173 8.65 -4.21 -10.14
N ALA A 174 8.67 -2.99 -10.70
CA ALA A 174 9.88 -2.40 -11.28
C ALA A 174 11.03 -2.24 -10.26
N PRO A 175 10.79 -1.74 -9.02
CA PRO A 175 11.88 -1.60 -8.05
C PRO A 175 12.57 -2.91 -7.69
N ALA A 176 11.83 -4.03 -7.67
CA ALA A 176 12.42 -5.33 -7.34
C ALA A 176 13.44 -5.78 -8.40
N ALA A 177 13.18 -5.52 -9.68
CA ALA A 177 14.14 -5.79 -10.75
C ALA A 177 15.36 -4.85 -10.67
N ALA A 178 15.16 -3.57 -10.39
CA ALA A 178 16.26 -2.62 -10.24
C ALA A 178 17.16 -2.95 -9.03
N LEU A 179 16.57 -3.29 -7.89
CA LEU A 179 17.31 -3.78 -6.70
C LEU A 179 18.08 -5.06 -6.98
N TRP A 180 17.55 -5.96 -7.83
CA TRP A 180 18.23 -7.18 -8.24
C TRP A 180 19.51 -6.86 -9.02
N GLU A 181 19.42 -5.97 -10.01
CA GLU A 181 20.57 -5.50 -10.79
C GLU A 181 21.62 -4.81 -9.91
N LEU A 182 21.20 -3.97 -8.96
CA LEU A 182 22.09 -3.40 -7.96
C LEU A 182 22.77 -4.49 -7.12
N GLY A 183 22.04 -5.52 -6.71
CA GLY A 183 22.60 -6.67 -6.00
C GLY A 183 23.65 -7.42 -6.81
N ARG A 184 23.43 -7.61 -8.12
CA ARG A 184 24.43 -8.22 -9.02
C ARG A 184 25.66 -7.32 -9.21
N LEU A 185 25.45 -6.01 -9.36
CA LEU A 185 26.52 -5.02 -9.47
C LEU A 185 27.38 -5.00 -8.20
N ALA A 186 26.75 -4.96 -7.03
CA ALA A 186 27.42 -5.04 -5.73
C ALA A 186 28.23 -6.32 -5.59
N ARG A 187 27.67 -7.47 -5.99
CA ARG A 187 28.34 -8.77 -5.92
C ARG A 187 29.57 -8.87 -6.82
N ALA A 188 29.58 -8.16 -7.95
CA ALA A 188 30.65 -8.24 -8.95
C ALA A 188 31.88 -7.39 -8.60
N ASP A 189 31.74 -6.44 -7.66
CA ASP A 189 32.81 -5.50 -7.29
C ASP A 189 33.36 -5.79 -5.89
N VAL A 190 34.65 -6.13 -5.82
CA VAL A 190 35.32 -6.50 -4.56
C VAL A 190 35.35 -5.36 -3.54
N ALA A 191 35.45 -4.09 -3.99
CA ALA A 191 35.43 -2.95 -3.09
C ALA A 191 34.05 -2.76 -2.47
N VAL A 192 33.00 -2.86 -3.29
CA VAL A 192 31.60 -2.79 -2.83
C VAL A 192 31.30 -3.94 -1.86
N VAL A 193 31.66 -5.18 -2.21
CA VAL A 193 31.50 -6.34 -1.30
C VAL A 193 32.18 -6.08 0.04
N GLY A 194 33.42 -5.58 0.04
CA GLY A 194 34.14 -5.28 1.28
C GLY A 194 33.36 -4.34 2.21
N LEU A 195 32.78 -3.28 1.66
CA LEU A 195 32.00 -2.31 2.43
C LEU A 195 30.68 -2.89 2.96
N PHE A 196 29.99 -3.74 2.20
CA PHE A 196 28.80 -4.45 2.69
C PHE A 196 29.13 -5.42 3.84
N GLU A 197 30.28 -6.11 3.78
CA GLU A 197 30.70 -7.06 4.84
C GLU A 197 31.11 -6.37 6.15
N GLU A 198 31.46 -5.08 6.12
CA GLU A 198 31.69 -4.27 7.31
C GLU A 198 30.39 -3.90 8.06
N GLY A 199 29.22 -4.07 7.43
CA GLY A 199 27.90 -3.79 8.00
C GLY A 199 27.10 -2.75 7.20
N LEU A 200 25.83 -2.56 7.58
CA LEU A 200 24.91 -1.64 6.90
C LEU A 200 24.91 -0.22 7.48
N THR A 201 25.26 -0.03 8.74
CA THR A 201 25.24 1.29 9.38
C THR A 201 26.19 2.25 8.66
N GLY A 202 25.66 3.37 8.16
CA GLY A 202 26.45 4.38 7.43
C GLY A 202 27.10 3.80 6.18
N LEU A 203 26.46 2.83 5.53
CA LEU A 203 26.99 2.19 4.33
C LEU A 203 26.95 3.15 3.14
N ASP A 204 25.87 3.94 2.99
CA ASP A 204 25.78 4.93 1.91
C ASP A 204 26.97 5.91 1.94
N ASP A 205 27.26 6.51 3.10
CA ASP A 205 28.39 7.42 3.29
C ASP A 205 29.73 6.78 2.91
N ARG A 206 29.97 5.54 3.33
CA ARG A 206 31.21 4.81 3.02
C ARG A 206 31.33 4.50 1.53
N LEU A 207 30.23 4.11 0.88
CA LEU A 207 30.18 3.89 -0.56
C LEU A 207 30.43 5.18 -1.34
N ARG A 208 29.92 6.32 -0.88
CA ARG A 208 30.14 7.62 -1.53
C ARG A 208 31.56 8.17 -1.32
N ALA A 209 32.18 7.86 -0.17
CA ALA A 209 33.54 8.28 0.14
C ALA A 209 34.63 7.50 -0.61
N ASP A 210 34.34 6.28 -1.08
CA ASP A 210 35.30 5.44 -1.79
C ASP A 210 35.20 5.61 -3.32
N VAL A 211 36.23 6.20 -3.93
CA VAL A 211 36.29 6.38 -5.40
C VAL A 211 36.22 5.07 -6.19
N ARG A 212 36.53 3.93 -5.55
CA ARG A 212 36.45 2.61 -6.21
C ARG A 212 35.00 2.19 -6.45
N THR A 213 34.05 2.70 -5.68
CA THR A 213 32.64 2.32 -5.73
C THR A 213 31.78 3.27 -6.57
N THR A 214 32.39 4.25 -7.27
CA THR A 214 31.68 5.25 -8.09
C THR A 214 30.65 4.63 -9.04
N LYS A 215 30.98 3.52 -9.73
CA LYS A 215 30.03 2.87 -10.64
C LYS A 215 28.79 2.34 -9.92
N PHE A 216 28.94 1.81 -8.72
CA PHE A 216 27.81 1.36 -7.91
C PHE A 216 27.00 2.55 -7.41
N VAL A 217 27.67 3.60 -6.92
CA VAL A 217 27.02 4.84 -6.46
C VAL A 217 26.20 5.49 -7.58
N GLU A 218 26.74 5.61 -8.79
CA GLU A 218 26.01 6.16 -9.95
C GLU A 218 24.75 5.35 -10.28
N ALA A 219 24.83 4.01 -10.22
CA ALA A 219 23.68 3.14 -10.43
C ALA A 219 22.65 3.24 -9.29
N PHE A 220 23.13 3.42 -8.07
CA PHE A 220 22.29 3.57 -6.88
C PHE A 220 21.58 4.92 -6.86
N ASP A 221 22.25 6.01 -7.23
CA ASP A 221 21.64 7.34 -7.39
C ASP A 221 20.54 7.31 -8.45
N ALA A 222 20.78 6.67 -9.60
CA ALA A 222 19.74 6.49 -10.63
C ALA A 222 18.53 5.67 -10.12
N PHE A 223 18.77 4.70 -9.23
CA PHE A 223 17.69 3.96 -8.57
C PHE A 223 16.90 4.86 -7.61
N LEU A 224 17.57 5.68 -6.79
CA LEU A 224 16.91 6.60 -5.86
C LEU A 224 16.13 7.69 -6.60
N ASP A 225 16.65 8.22 -7.71
CA ASP A 225 15.92 9.17 -8.55
C ASP A 225 14.61 8.59 -9.08
N GLN A 226 14.62 7.30 -9.46
CA GLN A 226 13.47 6.64 -10.06
C GLN A 226 12.50 6.06 -9.01
N HIS A 227 13.00 5.64 -7.86
CA HIS A 227 12.27 4.81 -6.90
C HIS A 227 12.34 5.30 -5.45
N GLY A 228 13.00 6.42 -5.19
CA GLY A 228 13.22 6.97 -3.84
C GLY A 228 11.94 7.27 -3.06
N ALA A 229 10.83 7.54 -3.76
CA ALA A 229 9.52 7.71 -3.13
C ALA A 229 8.97 6.46 -2.42
N ARG A 230 9.54 5.27 -2.71
CA ARG A 230 9.08 3.99 -2.18
C ARG A 230 9.80 3.64 -0.88
N GLY A 231 9.12 2.93 0.00
CA GLY A 231 9.71 2.50 1.27
C GLY A 231 8.66 2.00 2.26
N PRO A 232 9.09 1.69 3.50
CA PRO A 232 8.16 1.44 4.61
C PRO A 232 7.25 2.66 4.79
N ASN A 233 5.97 2.43 5.11
CA ASN A 233 5.02 3.51 5.42
C ASN A 233 4.99 4.67 4.40
N GLU A 234 5.21 4.37 3.11
CA GLU A 234 5.35 5.36 2.02
C GLU A 234 4.17 6.35 1.87
N TRP A 235 3.01 6.07 2.47
CA TRP A 235 1.83 6.94 2.50
C TRP A 235 1.90 8.08 3.54
N GLU A 236 2.76 7.99 4.54
CA GLU A 236 2.87 8.97 5.63
C GLU A 236 4.08 9.87 5.41
N MET A 237 3.89 11.18 5.23
CA MET A 237 4.95 12.16 4.92
C MET A 237 6.02 12.34 6.02
N GLY A 238 5.79 11.82 7.24
CA GLY A 238 6.77 11.84 8.34
C GLY A 238 7.68 10.62 8.42
N CYS A 239 7.45 9.56 7.65
CA CYS A 239 8.30 8.34 7.67
C CYS A 239 9.44 8.37 6.65
N ASP A 240 10.56 7.73 6.95
CA ASP A 240 11.61 7.61 5.94
C ASP A 240 11.28 6.58 4.85
N VAL A 241 11.73 6.91 3.64
CA VAL A 241 11.64 6.10 2.43
C VAL A 241 13.02 6.02 1.79
N TRP A 242 13.21 5.22 0.74
CA TRP A 242 14.55 5.01 0.16
C TRP A 242 15.26 6.31 -0.25
N GLY A 243 14.52 7.31 -0.71
CA GLY A 243 15.08 8.61 -1.11
C GLY A 243 15.46 9.53 0.06
N THR A 244 14.94 9.29 1.27
CA THR A 244 15.27 10.10 2.46
C THR A 244 16.21 9.36 3.43
N ASP A 245 16.15 8.02 3.42
CA ASP A 245 17.08 7.13 4.10
C ASP A 245 17.54 6.02 3.11
N PRO A 246 18.68 6.21 2.43
CA PRO A 246 19.21 5.23 1.48
C PRO A 246 19.61 3.89 2.10
N ASP A 247 19.90 3.82 3.40
CA ASP A 247 20.28 2.58 4.07
C ASP A 247 19.13 1.55 4.01
N LEU A 248 17.86 2.01 3.98
CA LEU A 248 16.68 1.16 3.77
C LEU A 248 16.72 0.40 2.43
N ALA A 249 17.20 1.02 1.36
CA ALA A 249 17.34 0.37 0.06
C ALA A 249 18.59 -0.52 0.03
N LEU A 250 19.70 -0.07 0.64
CA LEU A 250 20.93 -0.85 0.73
C LEU A 250 20.75 -2.14 1.53
N ALA A 251 19.90 -2.15 2.56
CA ALA A 251 19.51 -3.38 3.27
C ALA A 251 18.90 -4.42 2.32
N LEU A 252 18.05 -3.99 1.38
CA LEU A 252 17.47 -4.86 0.35
C LEU A 252 18.54 -5.33 -0.65
N VAL A 253 19.42 -4.44 -1.09
CA VAL A 253 20.55 -4.78 -1.98
C VAL A 253 21.46 -5.82 -1.34
N ASP A 254 21.75 -5.68 -0.04
CA ASP A 254 22.57 -6.64 0.71
C ASP A 254 21.95 -8.05 0.73
N ARG A 255 20.62 -8.14 0.82
CA ARG A 255 19.93 -9.43 0.71
C ARG A 255 19.95 -9.96 -0.72
N MET A 256 19.73 -9.08 -1.71
CA MET A 256 19.68 -9.48 -3.11
C MET A 256 21.04 -9.89 -3.67
N ARG A 257 22.16 -9.28 -3.26
CA ARG A 257 23.52 -9.67 -3.70
C ARG A 257 23.90 -11.10 -3.27
N LEU A 258 23.30 -11.59 -2.18
CA LEU A 258 23.55 -12.93 -1.63
C LEU A 258 22.60 -13.99 -2.19
N ALA A 259 21.52 -13.58 -2.87
CA ALA A 259 20.56 -14.48 -3.45
C ALA A 259 21.14 -15.23 -4.67
N SER A 260 20.70 -16.48 -4.86
CA SER A 260 21.03 -17.31 -6.02
C SER A 260 20.25 -16.88 -7.25
N GLU A 261 20.79 -17.13 -8.45
CA GLU A 261 20.24 -16.66 -9.73
C GLU A 261 18.77 -17.08 -9.99
N ASP A 262 18.30 -18.20 -9.41
CA ASP A 262 16.89 -18.61 -9.46
C ASP A 262 15.92 -17.66 -8.72
N HIS A 263 16.45 -16.62 -8.07
CA HIS A 263 15.71 -15.54 -7.43
C HIS A 263 15.50 -14.32 -8.32
N ASP A 264 16.03 -14.31 -9.55
CA ASP A 264 15.83 -13.22 -10.50
C ASP A 264 14.33 -12.91 -10.68
N PRO A 265 13.89 -11.68 -10.32
CA PRO A 265 12.50 -11.26 -10.45
C PRO A 265 11.97 -11.31 -11.89
N SER A 266 12.83 -11.06 -12.89
CA SER A 266 12.49 -11.08 -14.31
C SER A 266 12.20 -12.50 -14.78
N ASP A 267 13.07 -13.46 -14.47
CA ASP A 267 12.88 -14.87 -14.81
C ASP A 267 11.65 -15.47 -14.10
N ARG A 268 11.49 -15.15 -12.81
CA ARG A 268 10.30 -15.54 -12.04
C ARG A 268 9.04 -14.92 -12.65
N GLY A 269 9.09 -13.65 -13.03
CA GLY A 269 8.02 -12.95 -13.71
C GLY A 269 7.63 -13.65 -15.02
N ALA A 270 8.60 -13.96 -15.87
CA ALA A 270 8.39 -14.68 -17.12
C ALA A 270 7.74 -16.06 -16.91
N ARG A 271 8.22 -16.83 -15.92
CA ARG A 271 7.59 -18.12 -15.55
C ARG A 271 6.15 -17.94 -15.10
N ARG A 272 5.85 -16.94 -14.25
CA ARG A 272 4.49 -16.66 -13.79
C ARG A 272 3.56 -16.25 -14.94
N THR A 273 4.08 -15.53 -15.94
CA THR A 273 3.32 -15.18 -17.16
C THR A 273 2.87 -16.44 -17.90
N ILE A 274 3.77 -17.40 -18.11
CA ILE A 274 3.47 -18.68 -18.78
C ILE A 274 2.42 -19.47 -17.97
N GLU A 275 2.65 -19.64 -16.67
CA GLU A 275 1.72 -20.34 -15.76
C GLU A 275 0.32 -19.71 -15.78
N ARG A 276 0.24 -18.38 -15.82
CA ARG A 276 -1.03 -17.65 -15.93
C ARG A 276 -1.74 -17.95 -17.24
N GLU A 277 -1.04 -17.92 -18.36
CA GLU A 277 -1.65 -18.14 -19.68
C GLU A 277 -2.25 -19.54 -19.80
N GLU A 278 -1.54 -20.55 -19.29
CA GLU A 278 -2.05 -21.91 -19.17
C GLU A 278 -3.28 -21.98 -18.25
N ALA A 279 -3.20 -21.36 -17.07
CA ALA A 279 -4.30 -21.32 -16.11
C ALA A 279 -5.55 -20.64 -16.69
N VAL A 280 -5.40 -19.56 -17.46
CA VAL A 280 -6.49 -18.86 -18.16
C VAL A 280 -7.14 -19.77 -19.19
N VAL A 281 -6.35 -20.49 -20.01
CA VAL A 281 -6.89 -21.43 -21.01
C VAL A 281 -7.68 -22.55 -20.32
N VAL A 282 -7.13 -23.15 -19.27
CA VAL A 282 -7.78 -24.22 -18.50
C VAL A 282 -9.08 -23.72 -17.85
N ALA A 283 -9.02 -22.58 -17.16
CA ALA A 283 -10.17 -21.97 -16.50
C ALA A 283 -11.26 -21.67 -17.53
N ARG A 284 -10.92 -21.01 -18.65
CA ARG A 284 -11.88 -20.67 -19.71
C ARG A 284 -12.53 -21.89 -20.36
N ARG A 285 -11.77 -22.99 -20.57
CA ARG A 285 -12.31 -24.25 -21.11
C ARG A 285 -13.35 -24.86 -20.17
N SER A 286 -13.17 -24.72 -18.85
CA SER A 286 -14.10 -25.21 -17.84
C SER A 286 -15.41 -24.41 -17.75
N VAL A 287 -15.44 -23.18 -18.29
CA VAL A 287 -16.63 -22.32 -18.32
C VAL A 287 -17.59 -22.78 -19.42
N ARG A 288 -18.88 -22.85 -19.09
CA ARG A 288 -19.97 -23.14 -20.02
C ARG A 288 -19.89 -22.23 -21.27
N PRO A 289 -20.03 -22.75 -22.51
CA PRO A 289 -19.81 -21.97 -23.72
C PRO A 289 -20.54 -20.62 -23.77
N GLY A 290 -21.82 -20.57 -23.37
CA GLY A 290 -22.63 -19.33 -23.35
C GLY A 290 -22.21 -18.29 -22.30
N PHE A 291 -21.32 -18.63 -21.37
CA PHE A 291 -20.82 -17.73 -20.33
C PHE A 291 -19.33 -17.37 -20.50
N ARG A 292 -18.65 -17.88 -21.53
CA ARG A 292 -17.23 -17.59 -21.77
C ARG A 292 -16.97 -16.11 -22.02
N TRP A 293 -17.88 -15.42 -22.71
CA TRP A 293 -17.77 -13.97 -22.93
C TRP A 293 -17.76 -13.19 -21.61
N LEU A 294 -18.52 -13.66 -20.61
CA LEU A 294 -18.61 -13.04 -19.29
C LEU A 294 -17.35 -13.32 -18.46
N PHE A 295 -16.81 -14.55 -18.55
CA PHE A 295 -15.49 -14.87 -18.00
C PHE A 295 -14.40 -13.97 -18.59
N ASP A 296 -14.34 -13.84 -19.91
CA ASP A 296 -13.34 -13.03 -20.61
C ASP A 296 -13.44 -11.55 -20.20
N ARG A 297 -14.67 -11.06 -20.01
CA ARG A 297 -14.94 -9.70 -19.53
C ARG A 297 -14.52 -9.51 -18.07
N GLY A 298 -14.80 -10.48 -17.19
CA GLY A 298 -14.32 -10.48 -15.82
C GLY A 298 -12.80 -10.46 -15.73
N LEU A 299 -12.13 -11.28 -16.55
CA LEU A 299 -10.66 -11.34 -16.62
C LEU A 299 -10.07 -10.00 -17.07
N ARG A 300 -10.55 -9.45 -18.18
CA ARG A 300 -10.10 -8.14 -18.67
C ARG A 300 -10.31 -7.04 -17.63
N CYS A 301 -11.48 -7.03 -16.98
CA CYS A 301 -11.82 -6.06 -15.95
C CYS A 301 -10.86 -6.13 -14.75
N ALA A 302 -10.57 -7.34 -14.26
CA ALA A 302 -9.64 -7.55 -13.15
C ALA A 302 -8.21 -7.14 -13.53
N VAL A 303 -7.71 -7.61 -14.68
CA VAL A 303 -6.34 -7.33 -15.14
C VAL A 303 -6.10 -5.83 -15.34
N SER A 304 -7.00 -5.14 -16.06
CA SER A 304 -6.80 -3.71 -16.33
C SER A 304 -6.81 -2.87 -15.06
N ARG A 305 -7.67 -3.21 -14.10
CA ARG A 305 -7.79 -2.47 -12.83
C ARG A 305 -6.68 -2.80 -11.83
N ILE A 306 -6.12 -4.01 -11.86
CA ILE A 306 -4.90 -4.33 -11.10
C ILE A 306 -3.73 -3.48 -11.60
N ARG A 307 -3.51 -3.42 -12.92
CA ARG A 307 -2.47 -2.52 -13.46
C ARG A 307 -2.75 -1.05 -13.15
N GLY A 308 -4.01 -0.64 -13.33
CA GLY A 308 -4.46 0.72 -13.08
C GLY A 308 -4.30 1.20 -11.64
N ARG A 309 -4.67 0.37 -10.66
CA ARG A 309 -4.53 0.74 -9.24
C ARG A 309 -3.07 0.86 -8.84
N GLU A 310 -2.18 0.04 -9.40
CA GLU A 310 -0.75 0.09 -9.12
C GLU A 310 -0.12 1.33 -9.76
N ARG A 311 -0.49 1.67 -11.00
CA ARG A 311 -0.10 2.95 -11.63
C ARG A 311 -0.57 4.15 -10.81
N CYS A 312 -1.84 4.15 -10.40
CA CYS A 312 -2.41 5.22 -9.58
C CYS A 312 -1.73 5.34 -8.21
N LYS A 313 -1.43 4.21 -7.57
CA LYS A 313 -0.67 4.17 -6.32
C LYS A 313 0.71 4.81 -6.48
N THR A 314 1.47 4.42 -7.51
CA THR A 314 2.81 4.98 -7.75
C THR A 314 2.76 6.51 -7.86
N LEU A 315 1.82 7.06 -8.64
CA LEU A 315 1.67 8.50 -8.80
C LEU A 315 1.35 9.22 -7.48
N LEU A 316 0.45 8.64 -6.68
CA LEU A 316 0.09 9.19 -5.38
C LEU A 316 1.29 9.18 -4.42
N VAL A 317 2.05 8.09 -4.38
CA VAL A 317 3.24 7.96 -3.54
C VAL A 317 4.32 8.95 -3.98
N GLU A 318 4.49 9.18 -5.28
CA GLU A 318 5.39 10.23 -5.78
C GLU A 318 4.95 11.63 -5.32
N ALA A 319 3.66 11.97 -5.39
CA ALA A 319 3.16 13.25 -4.91
C ALA A 319 3.32 13.41 -3.39
N ILE A 320 3.09 12.33 -2.62
CA ILE A 320 3.33 12.31 -1.17
C ILE A 320 4.83 12.52 -0.88
N HIS A 321 5.72 11.94 -1.68
CA HIS A 321 7.16 12.12 -1.52
C HIS A 321 7.61 13.56 -1.80
N GLU A 322 7.04 14.23 -2.80
CA GLU A 322 7.27 15.67 -3.01
C GLU A 322 6.88 16.50 -1.78
N GLY A 323 5.79 16.11 -1.10
CA GLY A 323 5.41 16.72 0.17
C GLY A 323 6.39 16.41 1.30
N ARG A 324 6.81 15.14 1.42
CA ARG A 324 7.80 14.68 2.40
C ARG A 324 9.09 15.50 2.33
N LEU A 325 9.69 15.65 1.15
CA LEU A 325 10.95 16.38 0.98
C LEU A 325 10.81 17.85 1.43
N ARG A 326 9.68 18.48 1.12
CA ARG A 326 9.40 19.88 1.49
C ARG A 326 9.20 20.05 3.00
N LEU A 327 8.48 19.13 3.63
CA LEU A 327 8.26 19.14 5.07
C LEU A 327 9.55 18.84 5.85
N GLN A 328 10.40 17.94 5.34
CA GLN A 328 11.71 17.66 5.93
C GLN A 328 12.63 18.89 5.86
N GLU A 329 12.75 19.52 4.70
CA GLU A 329 13.53 20.77 4.54
C GLU A 329 13.00 21.87 5.48
N LEU A 330 11.68 22.07 5.51
CA LEU A 330 11.06 23.07 6.37
C LEU A 330 11.35 22.79 7.86
N GLY A 331 11.24 21.53 8.28
CA GLY A 331 11.59 21.08 9.62
C GLY A 331 13.04 21.40 9.99
N GLN A 332 13.99 21.05 9.11
CA GLN A 332 15.42 21.35 9.29
C GLN A 332 15.68 22.86 9.42
N ARG A 333 15.06 23.69 8.59
CA ARG A 333 15.18 25.16 8.67
C ARG A 333 14.62 25.73 9.96
N LEU A 334 13.54 25.17 10.48
CA LEU A 334 12.94 25.60 11.75
C LEU A 334 13.84 25.24 12.92
N ALA A 335 14.35 24.00 12.97
CA ALA A 335 15.31 23.55 13.97
C ALA A 335 16.59 24.40 13.98
N GLY A 336 17.09 24.80 12.80
CA GLY A 336 18.27 25.67 12.68
C GLY A 336 18.05 27.12 13.16
N ARG A 337 16.81 27.62 13.16
CA ARG A 337 16.47 29.01 13.55
C ARG A 337 15.94 29.13 14.97
N HIS A 338 15.36 28.07 15.52
CA HIS A 338 14.65 28.10 16.80
C HIS A 338 15.26 27.12 17.79
N PHE A 339 15.84 27.65 18.87
CA PHE A 339 16.42 26.82 19.92
C PHE A 339 15.36 25.91 20.56
N GLY A 340 15.66 24.61 20.64
CA GLY A 340 14.79 23.60 21.26
C GLY A 340 13.71 23.03 20.34
N VAL A 341 13.69 23.38 19.06
CA VAL A 341 12.83 22.77 18.04
C VAL A 341 13.60 21.65 17.35
N ALA A 342 13.02 20.45 17.28
CA ALA A 342 13.54 19.34 16.49
C ALA A 342 13.06 19.44 15.03
N ASP A 343 13.81 18.84 14.11
CA ASP A 343 13.50 18.84 12.68
C ASP A 343 12.19 18.08 12.35
N ASP A 344 11.82 17.12 13.20
CA ASP A 344 10.59 16.34 13.05
C ASP A 344 9.40 16.87 13.88
N ASP A 345 9.55 17.97 14.63
CA ASP A 345 8.47 18.56 15.44
C ASP A 345 7.25 18.96 14.60
N LEU A 346 7.47 19.38 13.35
CA LEU A 346 6.44 19.74 12.38
C LEU A 346 5.41 18.62 12.17
N PHE A 347 5.81 17.35 12.26
CA PHE A 347 4.91 16.20 12.07
C PHE A 347 3.95 15.97 13.24
N TYR A 348 4.12 16.71 14.34
CA TYR A 348 3.22 16.70 15.49
C TYR A 348 2.29 17.91 15.53
N VAL A 349 2.23 18.72 14.47
CA VAL A 349 1.39 19.91 14.35
C VAL A 349 0.26 19.65 13.36
N THR A 350 -0.97 20.10 13.67
CA THR A 350 -2.11 19.91 12.75
C THR A 350 -2.08 20.95 11.61
N LEU A 351 -2.81 20.68 10.53
CA LEU A 351 -2.96 21.65 9.44
C LEU A 351 -3.58 22.97 9.90
N ASP A 352 -4.48 22.95 10.88
CA ASP A 352 -5.10 24.16 11.44
C ASP A 352 -4.12 24.97 12.31
N GLU A 353 -3.09 24.31 12.84
CA GLU A 353 -2.09 24.92 13.72
C GLU A 353 -0.85 25.40 12.96
N ILE A 354 -0.66 24.96 11.70
CA ILE A 354 0.60 25.09 10.97
C ILE A 354 1.06 26.55 10.82
N GLU A 355 0.14 27.47 10.49
CA GLU A 355 0.46 28.89 10.32
C GLU A 355 0.97 29.50 11.64
N SER A 356 0.28 29.20 12.74
CA SER A 356 0.67 29.68 14.07
C SER A 356 1.96 29.03 14.56
N TYR A 357 2.19 27.76 14.23
CA TYR A 357 3.45 27.08 14.51
C TYR A 357 4.61 27.72 13.77
N LEU A 358 4.48 27.98 12.46
CA LEU A 358 5.53 28.63 11.67
C LEU A 358 5.89 30.04 12.18
N ALA A 359 4.91 30.78 12.71
CA ALA A 359 5.13 32.09 13.30
C ALA A 359 5.83 32.04 14.68
N GLY A 360 5.66 30.95 15.43
CA GLY A 360 6.22 30.82 16.78
C GLY A 360 6.35 29.38 17.27
N PRO A 361 7.31 28.59 16.74
CA PRO A 361 7.41 27.15 17.02
C PRO A 361 7.57 26.82 18.50
N SER A 362 8.30 27.64 19.26
CA SER A 362 8.53 27.44 20.69
C SER A 362 7.25 27.44 21.54
N GLY A 363 6.17 28.08 21.05
CA GLY A 363 4.86 28.05 21.71
C GLY A 363 4.19 26.68 21.67
N TYR A 364 4.64 25.79 20.78
CA TYR A 364 4.09 24.45 20.58
C TYR A 364 4.90 23.34 21.27
N ALA A 365 6.01 23.66 21.93
CA ALA A 365 6.91 22.68 22.52
C ALA A 365 6.19 21.68 23.45
N GLN A 366 5.24 22.15 24.26
CA GLN A 366 4.44 21.27 25.12
C GLN A 366 3.52 20.35 24.29
N ALA A 367 2.78 20.90 23.33
CA ALA A 367 1.85 20.12 22.51
C ALA A 367 2.59 19.05 21.68
N VAL A 368 3.74 19.40 21.11
CA VAL A 368 4.59 18.47 20.37
C VAL A 368 5.11 17.36 21.28
N ALA A 369 5.65 17.71 22.45
CA ALA A 369 6.14 16.72 23.41
C ALA A 369 5.03 15.75 23.87
N GLU A 370 3.82 16.27 24.14
CA GLU A 370 2.66 15.45 24.52
C GLU A 370 2.24 14.50 23.38
N ARG A 371 2.14 15.00 22.14
CA ARG A 371 1.76 14.18 20.98
C ARG A 371 2.81 13.13 20.62
N ARG A 372 4.10 13.48 20.77
CA ARG A 372 5.22 12.54 20.63
C ARG A 372 5.14 11.42 21.66
N ALA A 373 4.96 11.75 22.93
CA ALA A 373 4.79 10.75 23.99
C ALA A 373 3.58 9.84 23.74
N ILE A 374 2.49 10.37 23.17
CA ILE A 374 1.34 9.56 22.74
C ILE A 374 1.72 8.60 21.62
N ARG A 375 2.39 9.07 20.56
CA ARG A 375 2.86 8.24 19.44
C ARG A 375 3.78 7.11 19.93
N ASP A 376 4.75 7.44 20.77
CA ASP A 376 5.73 6.48 21.30
C ASP A 376 5.01 5.40 22.11
N ARG A 377 4.11 5.81 23.02
CA ARG A 377 3.28 4.88 23.80
C ARG A 377 2.42 3.97 22.91
N LEU A 378 1.79 4.51 21.88
CA LEU A 378 0.93 3.71 20.98
C LEU A 378 1.76 2.69 20.18
N THR A 379 2.97 3.04 19.79
CA THR A 379 3.89 2.14 19.06
C THR A 379 4.28 0.91 19.88
N GLU A 380 4.27 1.03 21.21
CA GLU A 380 4.52 -0.08 22.13
C GLU A 380 3.31 -1.00 22.37
N LEU A 381 2.14 -0.67 21.79
CA LEU A 381 0.88 -1.37 22.02
C LEU A 381 0.34 -2.01 20.73
N GLU A 382 -0.39 -3.11 20.89
CA GLU A 382 -1.14 -3.73 19.81
C GLU A 382 -2.55 -3.12 19.74
N PRO A 383 -2.89 -2.37 18.66
CA PRO A 383 -4.22 -1.82 18.52
C PRO A 383 -5.25 -2.94 18.34
N PRO A 384 -6.50 -2.76 18.83
CA PRO A 384 -7.59 -3.70 18.57
C PRO A 384 -7.74 -3.91 17.07
N PHE A 385 -7.66 -5.17 16.60
CA PHE A 385 -7.77 -5.49 15.17
C PHE A 385 -9.10 -5.01 14.57
N CYS A 386 -10.18 -5.08 15.36
CA CYS A 386 -11.50 -4.55 15.03
C CYS A 386 -12.26 -4.19 16.32
N PHE A 387 -13.24 -3.30 16.22
CA PHE A 387 -14.13 -2.93 17.33
C PHE A 387 -15.53 -2.58 16.82
N GLU A 388 -16.51 -2.53 17.73
CA GLU A 388 -17.88 -2.06 17.46
C GLU A 388 -18.21 -0.89 18.39
N GLY A 389 -18.76 0.18 17.82
CA GLY A 389 -19.17 1.37 18.58
C GLY A 389 -17.98 2.19 19.04
N ARG A 390 -17.40 1.85 20.20
CA ARG A 390 -16.27 2.58 20.79
C ARG A 390 -15.02 1.73 20.79
N ILE A 391 -13.89 2.34 20.43
CA ILE A 391 -12.59 1.68 20.57
C ILE A 391 -12.32 1.43 22.06
N PRO A 392 -11.82 0.24 22.44
CA PRO A 392 -11.35 -0.01 23.81
C PRO A 392 -10.34 1.06 24.26
N PRO A 393 -10.39 1.48 25.53
CA PRO A 393 -9.40 2.39 26.11
C PRO A 393 -7.96 1.89 25.88
N VAL A 394 -7.04 2.81 25.58
CA VAL A 394 -5.64 2.49 25.23
C VAL A 394 -4.88 1.76 26.35
N ASP A 395 -5.26 1.99 27.61
CA ASP A 395 -4.72 1.29 28.78
C ASP A 395 -5.14 -0.17 28.89
N GLU A 396 -6.15 -0.61 28.13
CA GLU A 396 -6.56 -2.02 28.03
C GLU A 396 -5.83 -2.77 26.90
N TRP A 397 -5.03 -2.08 26.09
CA TRP A 397 -4.36 -2.68 24.93
C TRP A 397 -3.18 -3.55 25.35
N ALA A 398 -2.97 -4.65 24.63
CA ALA A 398 -1.85 -5.55 24.90
C ALA A 398 -0.52 -4.90 24.46
N PRO A 399 0.61 -5.17 25.14
CA PRO A 399 1.92 -4.75 24.65
C PRO A 399 2.23 -5.37 23.28
N ALA A 400 2.76 -4.61 22.34
CA ALA A 400 3.20 -5.09 21.03
C ALA A 400 4.33 -6.13 21.12
N SER A 401 5.22 -5.98 22.11
CA SER A 401 6.25 -6.98 22.47
C SER A 401 5.65 -8.28 23.02
N GLY A 402 4.42 -8.18 23.52
CA GLY A 402 3.62 -9.25 24.08
C GLY A 402 2.71 -9.92 23.06
N ARG A 403 3.02 -9.89 21.73
CA ARG A 403 2.40 -10.77 20.73
C ARG A 403 2.22 -12.11 21.40
N THR A 404 0.98 -12.44 21.80
CA THR A 404 0.75 -13.64 22.60
C THR A 404 1.33 -14.76 21.80
N ARG A 405 2.49 -15.29 22.21
CA ARG A 405 3.15 -16.34 21.44
C ARG A 405 2.08 -17.43 21.40
N PRO A 406 1.49 -17.72 20.22
CA PRO A 406 0.46 -18.73 20.18
C PRO A 406 1.06 -19.96 20.85
N ALA A 407 0.26 -20.60 21.71
CA ALA A 407 0.73 -21.74 22.48
C ALA A 407 1.54 -22.65 21.54
N PRO A 408 2.77 -23.05 21.93
CA PRO A 408 3.68 -23.78 21.05
C PRO A 408 2.90 -24.88 20.35
N GLN A 409 2.80 -24.77 19.04
CA GLN A 409 2.10 -25.77 18.25
C GLN A 409 2.94 -27.03 18.22
N GLU A 410 2.28 -28.18 18.30
CA GLU A 410 2.97 -29.46 18.18
C GLU A 410 3.63 -29.58 16.79
N VAL A 411 4.76 -30.28 16.74
CA VAL A 411 5.41 -30.59 15.46
C VAL A 411 4.43 -31.38 14.60
N GLY A 412 4.08 -30.84 13.43
CA GLY A 412 3.06 -31.41 12.55
C GLY A 412 1.73 -30.65 12.53
N SER A 413 1.54 -29.64 13.39
CA SER A 413 0.39 -28.74 13.31
C SER A 413 0.32 -28.04 11.95
N LEU A 414 -0.89 -28.01 11.39
CA LEU A 414 -1.20 -27.27 10.17
C LEU A 414 -1.69 -25.87 10.52
N LEU A 415 -0.94 -24.85 10.11
CA LEU A 415 -1.37 -23.46 10.18
C LEU A 415 -2.07 -23.08 8.87
N THR A 416 -3.27 -22.52 8.97
CA THR A 416 -4.07 -22.05 7.83
C THR A 416 -4.04 -20.54 7.76
N GLY A 417 -3.98 -19.98 6.55
CA GLY A 417 -4.03 -18.54 6.31
C GLY A 417 -4.63 -18.22 4.95
N THR A 418 -4.62 -16.94 4.58
CA THR A 418 -5.15 -16.48 3.29
C THR A 418 -4.16 -16.79 2.17
N PRO A 419 -4.58 -17.44 1.07
CA PRO A 419 -3.68 -17.73 -0.06
C PRO A 419 -3.28 -16.44 -0.78
N GLY A 420 -1.99 -16.09 -0.73
CA GLY A 420 -1.43 -14.92 -1.43
C GLY A 420 -0.75 -15.22 -2.77
N SER A 421 -0.19 -16.42 -2.93
CA SER A 421 0.46 -16.87 -4.17
C SER A 421 0.21 -18.35 -4.40
N SER A 422 0.03 -18.73 -5.66
CA SER A 422 -0.22 -20.11 -6.04
C SER A 422 1.07 -20.94 -6.01
N GLY A 423 0.96 -22.18 -5.53
CA GLY A 423 2.04 -23.17 -5.51
C GLY A 423 2.19 -23.89 -4.17
N VAL A 424 3.16 -24.81 -4.12
CA VAL A 424 3.57 -25.52 -2.91
C VAL A 424 5.08 -25.33 -2.74
N ALA A 425 5.51 -24.90 -1.55
CA ALA A 425 6.92 -24.68 -1.23
C ALA A 425 7.29 -25.37 0.08
N ARG A 426 8.54 -25.83 0.20
CA ARG A 426 9.11 -26.38 1.43
C ARG A 426 10.51 -25.82 1.62
N GLY A 427 10.79 -25.29 2.80
CA GLY A 427 12.09 -24.72 3.14
C GLY A 427 12.21 -24.41 4.63
N ARG A 428 13.36 -23.88 5.03
CA ARG A 428 13.56 -23.35 6.38
C ARG A 428 12.86 -21.99 6.49
N ALA A 429 11.96 -21.84 7.45
CA ALA A 429 11.38 -20.54 7.78
C ALA A 429 12.46 -19.62 8.37
N ARG A 430 12.51 -18.37 7.91
CA ARG A 430 13.31 -17.30 8.51
C ARG A 430 12.35 -16.22 9.01
N VAL A 431 12.49 -15.83 10.27
CA VAL A 431 11.70 -14.75 10.88
C VAL A 431 12.59 -13.52 10.90
N VAL A 432 12.22 -12.50 10.12
CA VAL A 432 12.90 -11.21 10.04
C VAL A 432 12.03 -10.22 10.81
N LEU A 433 12.57 -9.64 11.87
CA LEU A 433 11.88 -8.66 12.72
C LEU A 433 12.32 -7.22 12.44
N ASP A 434 13.44 -7.08 11.74
CA ASP A 434 14.07 -5.83 11.34
C ASP A 434 14.52 -6.00 9.87
N PRO A 435 13.86 -5.32 8.91
CA PRO A 435 13.95 -5.61 7.47
C PRO A 435 15.30 -5.26 6.82
#